data_AF-A0ABD3L7J5-F1
#
_entry.id   AF-A0ABD3L7J5-F1
#
_cell.length_a   1.000
_cell.length_b   1.000
_cell.length_c   1.000
_cell.angle_alpha   90.00
_cell.angle_beta   90.00
_cell.angle_gamma   90.00
#
_symmetry.space_group_name_H-M   'P 1'
#
loop_
_entity.id
_entity.type
_entity.pdbx_description
1 polymer ?
#
loop_
_entity_poly.entity_id
_entity_poly.type
_entity_poly.pdbx_seq_one_letter_code
_entity_poly.pdbx_strand_id
1 'polypeptide(L)'
;MVYHSSFLDEEGITRACGCPLLPLKSHIKGPAPTSEQDRTDIVDEAITFFRANVFFRNFDIKSAADKLLIYLTFYINVALKRLEGCRTLAEGTKAIINLGLEKVPVPGESGYPFPGLFPLPQSPQEAGKAIQELSEADKRRNKRKTVERRI
;
A
#
# COMPACT_ATOMS: atom_id res chain seq x y z
N MET A 1 10.91 -6.64 -17.86
CA MET A 1 9.45 -6.83 -17.92
C MET A 1 8.90 -6.41 -16.56
N VAL A 2 7.84 -5.60 -16.52
CA VAL A 2 7.19 -5.19 -15.26
C VAL A 2 6.27 -6.29 -14.76
N TYR A 3 6.14 -6.43 -13.43
CA TYR A 3 5.21 -7.36 -12.80
C TYR A 3 3.93 -6.63 -12.41
N HIS A 4 2.79 -7.11 -12.91
CA HIS A 4 1.46 -6.61 -12.58
C HIS A 4 0.85 -7.43 -11.46
N SER A 5 -0.13 -6.82 -10.77
CA SER A 5 -0.91 -7.50 -9.74
C SER A 5 -1.67 -8.70 -10.33
N SER A 6 -1.69 -9.83 -9.62
CA SER A 6 -2.52 -10.97 -10.03
C SER A 6 -3.99 -10.82 -9.61
N PHE A 7 -4.27 -9.90 -8.68
CA PHE A 7 -5.64 -9.50 -8.34
C PHE A 7 -6.30 -8.85 -9.55
N LEU A 8 -7.30 -9.54 -10.09
CA LEU A 8 -8.13 -9.05 -11.18
C LEU A 8 -9.20 -8.10 -10.61
N ASP A 9 -9.69 -7.21 -11.47
CA ASP A 9 -10.90 -6.43 -11.21
C ASP A 9 -12.11 -7.39 -11.23
N GLU A 10 -12.27 -8.20 -10.18
CA GLU A 10 -13.43 -9.08 -10.05
C GLU A 10 -14.71 -8.24 -9.84
N GLU A 11 -15.78 -8.62 -10.54
CA GLU A 11 -17.10 -8.03 -10.39
C GLU A 11 -17.57 -8.21 -8.93
N GLY A 12 -17.57 -7.11 -8.16
CA GLY A 12 -17.95 -7.12 -6.73
C GLY A 12 -16.91 -6.51 -5.78
N ILE A 13 -15.69 -6.23 -6.24
CA ILE A 13 -14.70 -5.52 -5.42
C ILE A 13 -15.16 -4.06 -5.24
N THR A 14 -15.48 -3.69 -4.00
CA THR A 14 -15.82 -2.32 -3.63
C THR A 14 -14.61 -1.42 -3.85
N ARG A 15 -14.83 -0.24 -4.41
CA ARG A 15 -13.76 0.74 -4.68
C ARG A 15 -14.00 2.02 -3.88
N ALA A 16 -12.91 2.65 -3.45
CA ALA A 16 -12.93 3.99 -2.86
C ALA A 16 -11.91 4.86 -3.61
N CYS A 17 -12.35 5.96 -4.23
CA CYS A 17 -11.49 6.78 -5.09
C CYS A 17 -10.76 5.95 -6.16
N GLY A 18 -11.45 4.98 -6.78
CA GLY A 18 -10.84 4.08 -7.76
C GLY A 18 -9.79 3.10 -7.21
N CYS A 19 -9.52 3.11 -5.89
CA CYS A 19 -8.69 2.12 -5.20
C CYS A 19 -9.55 0.89 -4.89
N PRO A 20 -9.13 -0.32 -5.27
CA PRO A 20 -9.85 -1.54 -4.91
C PRO A 20 -9.67 -1.84 -3.42
N LEU A 21 -10.77 -2.12 -2.71
CA LEU A 21 -10.73 -2.62 -1.33
C LEU A 21 -10.45 -4.13 -1.37
N LEU A 22 -9.17 -4.49 -1.55
CA LEU A 22 -8.76 -5.88 -1.65
C LEU A 22 -8.72 -6.54 -0.26
N PRO A 23 -9.04 -7.83 -0.15
CA PRO A 23 -8.92 -8.54 1.12
C PRO A 23 -7.47 -8.52 1.64
N LEU A 24 -7.28 -8.15 2.90
CA LEU A 24 -5.96 -8.08 3.55
C LEU A 24 -5.89 -9.04 4.74
N LYS A 25 -4.75 -9.74 4.93
CA LYS A 25 -4.56 -10.57 6.14
C LYS A 25 -4.52 -9.67 7.37
N SER A 26 -5.54 -9.76 8.24
CA SER A 26 -5.66 -8.86 9.39
C SER A 26 -6.57 -9.37 10.50
N HIS A 27 -6.23 -8.99 11.73
CA HIS A 27 -7.14 -9.02 12.89
C HIS A 27 -7.69 -7.63 13.26
N ILE A 28 -7.28 -6.59 12.51
CA ILE A 28 -7.69 -5.20 12.71
C ILE A 28 -8.95 -4.94 11.88
N LYS A 29 -10.00 -4.43 12.53
CA LYS A 29 -11.25 -4.01 11.87
C LYS A 29 -10.99 -2.80 10.97
N GLY A 30 -11.46 -2.89 9.73
CA GLY A 30 -11.26 -1.89 8.68
C GLY A 30 -12.28 -1.98 7.56
N PRO A 31 -12.23 -1.06 6.56
CA PRO A 31 -13.12 -1.10 5.41
C PRO A 31 -12.70 -2.19 4.41
N ALA A 32 -11.43 -2.59 4.41
CA ALA A 32 -10.94 -3.73 3.64
C ALA A 32 -11.49 -5.04 4.21
N PRO A 33 -11.97 -5.97 3.36
CA PRO A 33 -12.33 -7.31 3.81
C PRO A 33 -11.16 -8.03 4.48
N THR A 34 -11.44 -8.85 5.50
CA THR A 34 -10.40 -9.70 6.10
C THR A 34 -10.12 -10.88 5.16
N SER A 35 -8.84 -11.11 4.85
CA SER A 35 -8.39 -12.33 4.16
C SER A 35 -7.94 -13.40 5.15
N GLU A 36 -8.13 -14.67 4.78
CA GLU A 36 -7.55 -15.82 5.48
C GLU A 36 -6.02 -15.69 5.58
N GLN A 37 -5.43 -16.09 6.71
CA GLN A 37 -4.00 -15.86 6.99
C GLN A 37 -3.06 -16.52 5.97
N ASP A 38 -3.49 -17.62 5.36
CA ASP A 38 -2.69 -18.40 4.41
C ASP A 38 -2.79 -17.89 2.96
N ARG A 39 -3.71 -16.98 2.65
CA ARG A 39 -3.92 -16.50 1.27
C ARG A 39 -3.12 -15.25 0.98
N THR A 40 -2.23 -15.29 -0.02
CA THR A 40 -1.49 -14.11 -0.52
C THR A 40 -2.39 -12.90 -0.70
N ASP A 41 -1.94 -11.73 -0.21
CA ASP A 41 -2.62 -10.46 -0.47
C ASP A 41 -1.73 -9.48 -1.25
N ILE A 42 -2.28 -8.32 -1.59
CA ILE A 42 -1.62 -7.31 -2.41
C ILE A 42 -0.34 -6.74 -1.77
N VAL A 43 -0.23 -6.78 -0.44
CA VAL A 43 0.99 -6.34 0.26
C VAL A 43 2.10 -7.37 0.05
N ASP A 44 1.78 -8.66 0.08
CA ASP A 44 2.72 -9.74 -0.20
C ASP A 44 3.20 -9.69 -1.66
N GLU A 45 2.30 -9.42 -2.62
CA GLU A 45 2.68 -9.18 -4.02
C GLU A 45 3.60 -7.97 -4.18
N ALA A 46 3.28 -6.84 -3.52
CA ALA A 46 4.08 -5.64 -3.61
C ALA A 46 5.50 -5.85 -3.08
N ILE A 47 5.68 -6.60 -2.00
CA ILE A 47 7.00 -6.95 -1.48
C ILE A 47 7.72 -7.88 -2.45
N THR A 48 7.04 -8.93 -2.94
CA THR A 48 7.60 -9.91 -3.89
C THR A 48 8.08 -9.25 -5.18
N PHE A 49 7.30 -8.31 -5.73
CA PHE A 49 7.61 -7.64 -6.99
C PHE A 49 8.49 -6.40 -6.83
N PHE A 50 8.72 -5.92 -5.60
CA PHE A 50 9.40 -4.65 -5.35
C PHE A 50 10.75 -4.56 -6.07
N ARG A 51 11.63 -5.57 -5.90
CA ARG A 51 13.00 -5.55 -6.46
C ARG A 51 13.01 -5.48 -7.97
N ALA A 52 12.01 -6.04 -8.64
CA ALA A 52 11.89 -5.92 -10.08
C ALA A 52 11.28 -4.57 -10.49
N ASN A 53 10.16 -4.20 -9.86
CA ASN A 53 9.36 -3.05 -10.27
C ASN A 53 10.03 -1.70 -9.96
N VAL A 54 10.87 -1.61 -8.93
CA VAL A 54 11.51 -0.34 -8.51
C VAL A 54 12.47 0.25 -9.56
N PHE A 55 12.97 -0.55 -10.50
CA PHE A 55 13.88 -0.07 -11.56
C PHE A 55 13.17 0.59 -12.75
N PHE A 56 11.85 0.43 -12.87
CA PHE A 56 11.11 0.92 -14.03
C PHE A 56 10.61 2.35 -13.80
N ARG A 57 10.87 3.22 -14.77
CA ARG A 57 10.36 4.62 -14.78
C ARG A 57 8.90 4.71 -15.23
N ASN A 58 8.48 3.77 -16.08
CA ASN A 58 7.14 3.72 -16.65
C ASN A 58 6.48 2.41 -16.22
N PHE A 59 5.24 2.49 -15.77
CA PHE A 59 4.40 1.35 -15.43
C PHE A 59 3.07 1.52 -16.15
N ASP A 60 2.75 0.61 -17.07
CA ASP A 60 1.47 0.61 -17.77
C ASP A 60 0.38 0.06 -16.84
N ILE A 61 -0.70 0.81 -16.61
CA ILE A 61 -1.71 0.42 -15.60
C ILE A 61 -2.77 -0.46 -16.28
N LYS A 62 -2.85 -1.74 -15.90
CA LYS A 62 -3.79 -2.69 -16.50
C LYS A 62 -5.02 -2.97 -15.64
N SER A 63 -4.94 -2.74 -14.33
CA SER A 63 -6.05 -2.97 -13.39
C SER A 63 -6.09 -1.92 -12.28
N ALA A 64 -7.16 -1.92 -11.47
CA ALA A 64 -7.19 -1.07 -10.28
C ALA A 64 -6.20 -1.56 -9.21
N ALA A 65 -5.91 -2.86 -9.17
CA ALA A 65 -4.93 -3.44 -8.26
C ALA A 65 -3.50 -3.00 -8.60
N ASP A 66 -3.18 -2.78 -9.88
CA ASP A 66 -1.89 -2.20 -10.29
C ASP A 66 -1.65 -0.80 -9.68
N LYS A 67 -2.71 -0.01 -9.50
CA LYS A 67 -2.59 1.31 -8.84
C LYS A 67 -2.17 1.16 -7.38
N LEU A 68 -2.73 0.18 -6.69
CA LEU A 68 -2.36 -0.14 -5.32
C LEU A 68 -0.93 -0.73 -5.25
N LEU A 69 -0.55 -1.55 -6.23
CA LEU A 69 0.81 -2.07 -6.36
C LEU A 69 1.85 -0.94 -6.55
N ILE A 70 1.54 0.06 -7.37
CA ILE A 70 2.39 1.26 -7.55
C ILE A 70 2.51 2.03 -6.24
N TYR A 71 1.39 2.30 -5.57
CA TYR A 71 1.38 3.00 -4.27
C TYR A 71 2.22 2.26 -3.23
N LEU A 72 2.02 0.95 -3.09
CA LEU A 72 2.76 0.10 -2.15
C LEU A 72 4.25 0.05 -2.49
N THR A 73 4.62 -0.03 -3.78
CA THR A 73 6.02 0.01 -4.22
C THR A 73 6.71 1.30 -3.77
N PHE A 74 6.03 2.45 -3.90
CA PHE A 74 6.56 3.71 -3.40
C PHE A 74 6.64 3.77 -1.87
N TYR A 75 5.59 3.32 -1.19
CA TYR A 75 5.60 3.28 0.26
C TYR A 75 6.70 2.35 0.78
N ILE A 76 7.03 1.30 0.01
CA ILE A 76 8.20 0.47 0.27
C ILE A 76 9.48 1.31 0.30
N ASN A 77 9.72 2.11 -0.73
CA ASN A 77 10.86 3.03 -0.79
C ASN A 77 10.91 4.02 0.39
N VAL A 78 9.78 4.63 0.76
CA VAL A 78 9.73 5.61 1.87
C VAL A 78 10.20 4.99 3.19
N ALA A 79 9.72 3.79 3.49
CA ALA A 79 10.13 3.08 4.68
C ALA A 79 11.56 2.56 4.64
N LEU A 80 12.08 2.16 3.47
CA LEU A 80 13.50 1.81 3.34
C LEU A 80 14.38 3.00 3.67
N LYS A 81 14.04 4.19 3.16
CA LYS A 81 14.70 5.45 3.53
C LYS A 81 14.62 5.73 5.03
N ARG A 82 13.45 5.52 5.64
CA ARG A 82 13.28 5.67 7.10
C ARG A 82 14.17 4.69 7.87
N LEU A 83 14.37 3.50 7.34
CA LEU A 83 15.20 2.46 7.93
C LEU A 83 16.71 2.69 7.72
N GLU A 84 17.17 3.46 6.74
CA GLU A 84 18.60 3.67 6.45
C GLU A 84 19.40 4.12 7.69
N GLY A 85 18.80 4.94 8.56
CA GLY A 85 19.44 5.43 9.79
C GLY A 85 19.36 4.51 11.01
N CYS A 86 18.58 3.43 10.96
CA CYS A 86 18.35 2.56 12.12
C CYS A 86 19.44 1.49 12.24
N ARG A 87 20.13 1.41 13.39
CA ARG A 87 21.24 0.47 13.60
C ARG A 87 20.79 -0.83 14.25
N THR A 88 19.66 -0.83 14.95
CA THR A 88 19.10 -2.00 15.61
C THR A 88 17.72 -2.37 15.05
N LEU A 89 17.35 -3.64 15.18
CA LEU A 89 16.01 -4.10 14.84
C LEU A 89 14.94 -3.37 15.65
N ALA A 90 15.22 -3.05 16.92
CA ALA A 90 14.30 -2.33 17.80
C ALA A 90 14.05 -0.89 17.29
N GLU A 91 15.11 -0.17 16.93
CA GLU A 91 15.00 1.17 16.33
C GLU A 91 14.23 1.12 15.01
N GLY A 92 14.58 0.18 14.13
CA GLY A 92 13.90 0.03 12.84
C GLY A 92 12.42 -0.31 12.99
N THR A 93 12.09 -1.22 13.90
CA THR A 93 10.70 -1.59 14.21
C THR A 93 9.93 -0.38 14.73
N LYS A 94 10.51 0.39 15.66
CA LYS A 94 9.90 1.62 16.17
C LYS A 94 9.69 2.67 15.06
N ALA A 95 10.69 2.87 14.21
CA ALA A 95 10.62 3.85 13.12
C ALA A 95 9.53 3.50 12.10
N ILE A 96 9.38 2.22 11.78
CA ILE A 96 8.37 1.70 10.87
C ILE A 96 6.97 1.73 11.49
N ILE A 97 6.83 1.40 12.78
CA ILE A 97 5.56 1.56 13.50
C ILE A 97 5.12 3.04 13.46
N ASN A 98 6.04 3.96 13.77
CA ASN A 98 5.75 5.39 13.74
C ASN A 98 5.32 5.87 12.35
N LEU A 99 6.01 5.40 11.29
CA LEU A 99 5.64 5.71 9.91
C LEU A 99 4.21 5.28 9.56
N GLY A 100 3.74 4.14 10.10
CA GLY A 100 2.36 3.68 9.88
C GLY A 100 1.29 4.44 10.67
N LEU A 101 1.71 5.23 11.65
CA LEU A 101 0.83 6.10 12.42
C LEU A 101 0.75 7.51 11.82
N GLU A 102 1.65 7.86 10.90
CA GLU A 102 1.63 9.15 10.20
C GLU A 102 0.38 9.27 9.33
N LYS A 103 -0.09 10.52 9.14
CA LYS A 103 -1.24 10.79 8.27
C LYS A 103 -0.86 10.45 6.83
N VAL A 104 -1.65 9.61 6.20
CA VAL A 104 -1.50 9.30 4.78
C VAL A 104 -2.21 10.38 3.96
N PRO A 105 -1.49 11.07 3.05
CA PRO A 105 -2.13 12.02 2.15
C PRO A 105 -3.01 11.28 1.13
N VAL A 106 -4.13 11.88 0.75
CA VAL A 106 -5.02 11.35 -0.28
C VAL A 106 -4.89 12.07 -1.62
N PRO A 107 -5.38 11.47 -2.71
CA PRO A 107 -5.47 12.13 -4.00
C PRO A 107 -6.12 13.52 -3.88
N GLY A 108 -5.37 14.56 -4.27
CA GLY A 108 -5.81 15.96 -4.19
C GLY A 108 -5.29 16.74 -2.99
N GLU A 109 -4.75 16.08 -1.96
CA GLU A 109 -4.06 16.78 -0.86
C GLU A 109 -2.62 17.16 -1.23
N SER A 110 -2.14 18.25 -0.65
CA SER A 110 -0.73 18.62 -0.71
C SER A 110 0.14 17.51 -0.10
N GLY A 111 1.17 17.08 -0.81
CA GLY A 111 2.04 15.98 -0.41
C GLY A 111 1.64 14.62 -0.95
N TYR A 112 0.54 14.49 -1.71
CA TYR A 112 0.23 13.24 -2.40
C TYR A 112 1.26 12.96 -3.52
N PRO A 113 1.95 11.82 -3.51
CA PRO A 113 3.10 11.57 -4.40
C PRO A 113 2.72 11.25 -5.85
N PHE A 114 1.44 10.96 -6.14
CA PHE A 114 1.01 10.46 -7.46
C PHE A 114 -0.13 11.27 -8.09
N PRO A 115 0.16 12.44 -8.68
CA PRO A 115 -0.86 13.20 -9.41
C PRO A 115 -1.54 12.33 -10.48
N GLY A 116 -2.87 12.22 -10.43
CA GLY A 116 -3.66 11.51 -11.44
C GLY A 116 -3.69 9.98 -11.36
N LEU A 117 -2.96 9.34 -10.43
CA LEU A 117 -2.99 7.87 -10.28
C LEU A 117 -4.37 7.37 -9.82
N PHE A 118 -4.95 8.06 -8.84
CA PHE A 118 -6.29 7.83 -8.36
C PHE A 118 -7.17 9.07 -8.62
N PRO A 119 -8.46 8.88 -8.93
CA PRO A 119 -9.40 9.99 -9.02
C PRO A 119 -9.48 10.73 -7.69
N LEU A 120 -9.81 12.02 -7.78
CA LEU A 120 -10.11 12.84 -6.62
C LEU A 120 -11.35 12.29 -5.90
N PRO A 121 -11.39 12.32 -4.56
CA PRO A 121 -12.59 11.95 -3.82
C PRO A 121 -13.76 12.85 -4.21
N GLN A 122 -14.92 12.26 -4.53
CA GLN A 122 -16.12 12.99 -4.90
C GLN A 122 -16.90 13.48 -3.67
N SER A 123 -16.61 12.93 -2.50
CA SER A 123 -17.22 13.32 -1.22
C SER A 123 -16.25 13.15 -0.04
N PRO A 124 -16.46 13.88 1.07
CA PRO A 124 -15.69 13.68 2.31
C PRO A 124 -15.77 12.24 2.84
N GLN A 125 -16.90 11.56 2.63
CA GLN A 125 -17.10 10.16 3.03
C GLN A 125 -16.24 9.21 2.20
N GLU A 126 -16.17 9.44 0.89
CA GLU A 126 -15.29 8.67 0.00
C GLU A 126 -13.82 8.93 0.29
N ALA A 127 -13.45 10.19 0.56
CA ALA A 127 -12.11 10.56 1.00
C ALA A 127 -11.73 9.80 2.28
N GLY A 128 -12.63 9.76 3.27
CA GLY A 128 -12.42 9.01 4.52
C GLY A 128 -12.17 7.52 4.28
N LYS A 129 -12.92 6.88 3.38
CA LYS A 129 -12.70 5.47 3.02
C LYS A 129 -11.36 5.24 2.34
N ALA A 130 -10.96 6.11 1.42
CA ALA A 130 -9.66 6.02 0.74
C ALA A 130 -8.48 6.23 1.72
N ILE A 131 -8.57 7.22 2.62
CA ILE A 131 -7.59 7.43 3.70
C ILE A 131 -7.46 6.15 4.53
N GLN A 132 -8.60 5.58 4.91
CA GLN A 132 -8.63 4.45 5.81
C GLN A 132 -8.01 3.21 5.15
N GLU A 133 -8.30 2.94 3.88
CA GLU A 133 -7.69 1.84 3.13
C GLU A 133 -6.17 1.99 3.00
N LEU A 134 -5.69 3.16 2.56
CA LEU A 134 -4.25 3.41 2.39
C LEU A 134 -3.51 3.34 3.74
N SER A 135 -4.08 3.95 4.80
CA SER A 135 -3.55 3.86 6.17
C SER A 135 -3.49 2.42 6.66
N GLU A 136 -4.45 1.60 6.26
CA GLU A 136 -4.55 0.22 6.66
C GLU A 136 -3.54 -0.69 5.95
N ALA A 137 -3.33 -0.48 4.66
CA ALA A 137 -2.27 -1.12 3.90
C ALA A 137 -0.89 -0.77 4.49
N ASP A 138 -0.69 0.51 4.84
CA ASP A 138 0.54 1.04 5.43
C ASP A 138 0.83 0.44 6.82
N LYS A 139 -0.14 0.47 7.73
CA LYS A 139 -0.02 -0.13 9.08
C LYS A 139 0.28 -1.62 9.02
N ARG A 140 -0.32 -2.35 8.07
CA ARG A 140 -0.15 -3.80 7.91
C ARG A 140 1.22 -4.14 7.37
N ARG A 141 1.70 -3.41 6.35
CA ARG A 141 3.08 -3.54 5.86
C ARG A 141 4.09 -3.35 6.98
N ASN A 142 3.87 -2.35 7.82
CA ASN A 142 4.76 -2.00 8.92
C ASN A 142 4.85 -3.10 10.00
N LYS A 143 3.88 -4.03 10.04
CA LYS A 143 3.85 -5.17 10.96
C LYS A 143 4.42 -6.49 10.41
N ARG A 144 4.58 -6.70 9.10
CA ARG A 144 4.94 -8.02 8.52
C ARG A 144 6.43 -8.42 8.63
N LYS A 145 7.11 -7.93 9.68
CA LYS A 145 8.50 -8.22 10.10
C LYS A 145 9.58 -7.40 9.39
N THR A 146 9.43 -6.07 9.59
CA THR A 146 10.39 -4.98 9.35
C THR A 146 10.84 -4.85 7.89
N VAL A 147 9.86 -4.65 7.01
CA VAL A 147 9.99 -4.60 5.53
C VAL A 147 10.84 -5.78 5.03
N GLU A 148 10.46 -6.96 5.51
CA GLU A 148 11.10 -8.28 5.42
C GLU A 148 12.65 -8.34 5.56
N ARG A 149 13.21 -7.37 6.29
CA ARG A 149 14.64 -7.07 6.55
C ARG A 149 15.36 -6.24 5.48
N ARG A 150 14.61 -5.29 4.89
CA ARG A 150 15.00 -4.21 3.96
C ARG A 150 15.07 -4.61 2.48
N ILE A 151 14.16 -5.51 2.07
CA ILE A 151 13.93 -6.14 0.74
C ILE A 151 14.93 -7.15 0.20
#